data_AF-A0A257RHI3-F1
#
_entry.id   AF-A0A257RHI3-F1
#
_cell.length_a   1.000
_cell.length_b   1.000
_cell.length_c   1.000
_cell.angle_alpha   90.00
_cell.angle_beta   90.00
_cell.angle_gamma   90.00
#
_symmetry.space_group_name_H-M   'P 1'
#
loop_
_entity.id
_entity.type
_entity.pdbx_description
1 polymer ?
#
loop_
_entity_poly.entity_id
_entity_poly.type
_entity_poly.pdbx_seq_one_letter_code
_entity_poly.pdbx_strand_id
1 'polypeptide(L)'
;MSDESRTPVALAGLRADDPHLEPSARNPHVVEAVIAGLMVVGTLCTAGFGAAFWVNAKPWILGATLGGGLLFLGLGLIAWGKYLMPRGPFVEERHPLANDEAEREGLASVVMDRGASVIKRRPLLGGLLGGGMGIFGIVAMFPLLRSLGPLPKGTLFHTDWRKGSYLVDQTGRRIHEGDLAVGSIVTVFPEGTENTDRGQAVDQTVLIRLSNENYVTQKGRATWGPKGYVAYSKLCTHLGCPVGLYEQQLQPGFWERS
;
A
#
# COMPACT_ATOMS: atom_id res chain seq x y z
N MET A 1 -43.12 -25.33 7.93
CA MET A 1 -43.03 -26.20 6.74
C MET A 1 -43.55 -25.38 5.58
N SER A 2 -42.69 -24.53 5.04
CA SER A 2 -42.96 -23.76 3.83
C SER A 2 -42.93 -24.73 2.65
N ASP A 3 -44.06 -24.87 1.99
CA ASP A 3 -44.17 -25.56 0.72
C ASP A 3 -43.37 -24.73 -0.31
N GLU A 4 -42.10 -25.06 -0.47
CA GLU A 4 -41.23 -24.45 -1.47
C GLU A 4 -41.67 -25.00 -2.82
N SER A 5 -42.70 -24.39 -3.41
CA SER A 5 -43.13 -24.65 -4.76
C SER A 5 -42.07 -24.13 -5.73
N ARG A 6 -40.99 -24.89 -5.87
CA ARG A 6 -40.04 -24.70 -6.95
C ARG A 6 -40.81 -24.87 -8.23
N THR A 7 -41.07 -23.77 -8.94
CA THR A 7 -41.54 -23.81 -10.31
C THR A 7 -40.56 -24.71 -11.05
N PRO A 8 -40.99 -25.87 -11.58
CA PRO A 8 -40.11 -26.70 -12.37
C PRO A 8 -39.78 -25.89 -13.61
N VAL A 9 -38.60 -25.26 -13.61
CA VAL A 9 -38.01 -24.73 -14.83
C VAL A 9 -37.73 -25.96 -15.65
N ALA A 10 -38.66 -26.28 -16.56
CA ALA A 10 -38.41 -27.26 -17.58
C ALA A 10 -37.22 -26.71 -18.37
N LEU A 11 -36.03 -27.22 -18.07
CA LEU A 11 -34.90 -27.18 -18.96
C LEU A 11 -35.32 -28.07 -20.14
N ALA A 12 -36.19 -27.52 -21.01
CA ALA A 12 -36.48 -28.11 -22.30
C ALA A 12 -35.10 -28.24 -22.96
N GLY A 13 -34.62 -29.49 -23.04
CA GLY A 13 -33.28 -29.79 -23.51
C GLY A 13 -33.07 -29.03 -24.80
N LEU A 14 -32.10 -28.12 -24.77
CA LEU A 14 -31.81 -27.22 -25.88
C LEU A 14 -31.60 -28.07 -27.12
N ARG A 15 -32.51 -27.88 -28.06
CA ARG A 15 -32.45 -28.49 -29.37
C ARG A 15 -31.29 -27.82 -30.11
N ALA A 16 -30.42 -28.60 -30.74
CA ALA A 16 -29.24 -28.07 -31.45
C ALA A 16 -29.63 -27.10 -32.58
N ASP A 17 -30.90 -27.10 -32.98
CA ASP A 17 -31.56 -26.24 -33.95
C ASP A 17 -32.28 -25.00 -33.35
N ASP A 18 -32.04 -24.66 -32.08
CA ASP A 18 -32.64 -23.48 -31.45
C ASP A 18 -32.18 -22.17 -32.14
N PRO A 19 -33.10 -21.35 -32.69
CA PRO A 19 -32.79 -20.11 -33.39
C PRO A 19 -32.14 -19.03 -32.51
N HIS A 20 -32.15 -19.19 -31.19
CA HIS A 20 -31.46 -18.31 -30.24
C HIS A 20 -29.98 -18.64 -30.05
N LEU A 21 -29.50 -19.74 -30.62
CA LEU A 21 -28.08 -20.06 -30.64
C LEU A 21 -27.36 -19.16 -31.67
N GLU A 22 -26.28 -18.51 -31.24
CA GLU A 22 -25.42 -17.69 -32.10
C GLU A 22 -24.95 -18.49 -33.33
N PRO A 23 -24.70 -17.87 -34.51
CA PRO A 23 -24.21 -18.56 -35.70
C PRO A 23 -22.92 -19.38 -35.49
N SER A 24 -22.15 -19.05 -34.46
CA SER A 24 -20.96 -19.79 -34.01
C SER A 24 -21.29 -21.17 -33.42
N ALA A 25 -22.49 -21.38 -32.86
CA ALA A 25 -22.99 -22.68 -32.43
C ALA A 25 -23.41 -23.58 -33.61
N ARG A 26 -23.49 -23.03 -34.84
CA ARG A 26 -23.85 -23.76 -36.06
C ARG A 26 -22.71 -24.67 -36.57
N ASN A 27 -21.45 -24.35 -36.23
CA ASN A 27 -20.24 -25.13 -36.51
C ASN A 27 -19.49 -25.48 -35.21
N PRO A 28 -20.02 -26.38 -34.37
CA PRO A 28 -19.51 -26.63 -33.02
C PRO A 28 -18.05 -27.09 -33.01
N HIS A 29 -17.66 -27.94 -33.96
CA HIS A 29 -16.34 -28.56 -33.99
C HIS A 29 -15.16 -27.58 -34.14
N VAL A 30 -15.34 -26.48 -34.91
CA VAL A 30 -14.27 -25.50 -35.11
C VAL A 30 -14.07 -24.67 -33.84
N VAL A 31 -15.18 -24.27 -33.20
CA VAL A 31 -15.16 -23.50 -31.95
C VAL A 31 -14.61 -24.34 -30.80
N GLU A 32 -15.05 -25.59 -30.68
CA GLU A 32 -14.50 -26.57 -29.74
C GLU A 32 -13.00 -26.77 -29.94
N ALA A 33 -12.54 -26.95 -31.19
CA ALA A 33 -11.13 -27.12 -31.49
C ALA A 33 -10.29 -25.88 -31.11
N VAL A 34 -10.80 -24.66 -31.34
CA VAL A 34 -10.12 -23.42 -30.96
C VAL A 34 -10.04 -23.29 -29.43
N ILE A 35 -11.13 -23.56 -28.72
CA ILE A 35 -11.18 -23.51 -27.25
C ILE A 35 -10.22 -24.55 -26.65
N ALA A 36 -10.26 -25.79 -27.15
CA ALA A 36 -9.35 -26.85 -26.75
C ALA A 36 -7.89 -26.46 -27.01
N GLY A 37 -7.60 -25.88 -28.18
CA GLY A 37 -6.27 -25.37 -28.52
C GLY A 37 -5.77 -24.31 -27.53
N LEU A 38 -6.61 -23.32 -27.20
CA LEU A 38 -6.28 -22.29 -26.20
C LEU A 38 -6.02 -22.88 -24.82
N MET A 39 -6.87 -23.82 -24.38
CA MET A 39 -6.69 -24.49 -23.09
C MET A 39 -5.41 -25.32 -23.06
N VAL A 40 -5.11 -26.09 -24.11
CA VAL A 40 -3.87 -26.88 -24.21
C VAL A 40 -2.63 -25.97 -24.18
N VAL A 41 -2.62 -24.87 -24.94
CA VAL A 41 -1.51 -23.91 -24.91
C VAL A 41 -1.34 -23.32 -23.51
N GLY A 42 -2.44 -22.94 -22.85
CA GLY A 42 -2.42 -22.44 -21.48
C GLY A 42 -1.88 -23.45 -20.46
N THR A 43 -2.28 -24.72 -20.57
CA THR A 43 -1.75 -25.82 -19.74
C THR A 43 -0.26 -26.06 -20.00
N LEU A 44 0.20 -26.04 -21.27
CA LEU A 44 1.62 -26.20 -21.60
C LEU A 44 2.47 -25.05 -21.08
N CYS A 45 1.99 -23.81 -21.19
CA CYS A 45 2.67 -22.65 -20.61
C CYS A 45 2.76 -22.75 -19.07
N THR A 46 1.71 -23.25 -18.42
CA THR A 46 1.68 -23.46 -16.95
C THR A 46 2.63 -24.58 -16.51
N ALA A 47 2.69 -25.69 -17.25
CA ALA A 47 3.68 -26.75 -17.03
C ALA A 47 5.11 -26.23 -17.29
N GLY A 48 5.28 -25.41 -18.32
CA GLY A 48 6.54 -24.71 -18.62
C GLY A 48 6.99 -23.78 -17.50
N PHE A 49 6.07 -23.09 -16.83
CA PHE A 49 6.37 -22.32 -15.62
C PHE A 49 6.93 -23.21 -14.50
N GLY A 50 6.29 -24.36 -14.24
CA GLY A 50 6.78 -25.32 -13.24
C GLY A 50 8.19 -25.83 -13.55
N ALA A 51 8.47 -26.17 -14.81
CA ALA A 51 9.80 -26.58 -15.26
C ALA A 51 10.83 -25.44 -15.17
N ALA A 52 10.46 -24.22 -15.60
CA ALA A 52 11.32 -23.04 -15.54
C ALA A 52 11.65 -22.64 -14.09
N PHE A 53 10.69 -22.81 -13.17
CA PHE A 53 10.88 -22.58 -11.74
C PHE A 53 11.87 -23.59 -11.15
N TRP A 54 11.76 -24.87 -11.52
CA TRP A 54 12.66 -25.93 -11.05
C TRP A 54 14.13 -25.68 -11.43
N VAL A 55 14.38 -25.18 -12.65
CA VAL A 55 15.74 -24.92 -13.15
C VAL A 55 16.26 -23.51 -12.81
N ASN A 56 15.56 -22.74 -11.96
CA ASN A 56 15.90 -21.35 -11.62
C ASN A 56 16.10 -20.46 -12.87
N ALA A 57 15.15 -20.50 -13.80
CA ALA A 57 15.18 -19.69 -15.01
C ALA A 57 15.11 -18.18 -14.70
N LYS A 58 15.50 -17.36 -15.69
CA LYS A 58 15.47 -15.89 -15.57
C LYS A 58 14.04 -15.38 -15.30
N PRO A 59 13.86 -14.29 -14.52
CA PRO A 59 12.53 -13.78 -14.13
C PRO A 59 11.56 -13.48 -15.28
N TRP A 60 12.07 -13.03 -16.43
CA TRP A 60 11.23 -12.76 -17.60
C TRP A 60 10.65 -14.04 -18.23
N ILE A 61 11.36 -15.18 -18.15
CA ILE A 61 10.87 -16.48 -18.62
C ILE A 61 9.73 -16.93 -17.72
N LEU A 62 9.92 -16.84 -16.40
CA LEU A 62 8.89 -17.16 -15.41
C LEU A 62 7.62 -16.33 -15.63
N GLY A 63 7.80 -15.02 -15.82
CA GLY A 63 6.71 -14.09 -16.13
C GLY A 63 6.00 -14.43 -17.44
N ALA A 64 6.73 -14.76 -18.50
CA ALA A 64 6.15 -15.11 -19.79
C ALA A 64 5.37 -16.43 -19.75
N THR A 65 5.89 -17.47 -19.09
CA THR A 65 5.20 -18.77 -18.98
C THR A 65 3.96 -18.71 -18.09
N LEU A 66 4.03 -17.99 -16.95
CA LEU A 66 2.89 -17.84 -16.05
C LEU A 66 1.82 -16.94 -16.66
N GLY A 67 2.23 -15.78 -17.20
CA GLY A 67 1.32 -14.84 -17.85
C GLY A 67 0.65 -15.45 -19.09
N GLY A 68 1.42 -16.15 -19.93
CA GLY A 68 0.89 -16.89 -21.07
C GLY A 68 -0.09 -17.99 -20.63
N GLY A 69 0.27 -18.77 -19.60
CA GLY A 69 -0.61 -19.82 -19.06
C GLY A 69 -1.97 -19.28 -18.63
N LEU A 70 -1.99 -18.23 -17.82
CA LEU A 70 -3.20 -17.58 -17.34
C LEU A 70 -3.99 -16.90 -18.46
N LEU A 71 -3.31 -16.26 -19.42
CA LEU A 71 -3.95 -15.58 -20.55
C LEU A 71 -4.71 -16.59 -21.43
N PHE A 72 -4.05 -17.67 -21.85
CA PHE A 72 -4.65 -18.66 -22.74
C PHE A 72 -5.73 -19.49 -22.04
N LEU A 73 -5.56 -19.83 -20.75
CA LEU A 73 -6.63 -20.44 -19.95
C LEU A 73 -7.83 -19.51 -19.80
N GLY A 74 -7.61 -18.23 -19.50
CA GLY A 74 -8.68 -17.24 -19.37
C GLY A 74 -9.45 -17.03 -20.68
N LEU A 75 -8.74 -16.89 -21.81
CA LEU A 75 -9.36 -16.80 -23.14
C LEU A 75 -10.16 -18.06 -23.48
N GLY A 76 -9.64 -19.24 -23.16
CA GLY A 76 -10.35 -20.51 -23.35
C GLY A 76 -11.64 -20.59 -22.53
N LEU A 77 -11.60 -20.20 -21.25
CA LEU A 77 -12.78 -20.19 -20.37
C LEU A 77 -13.83 -19.17 -20.80
N ILE A 78 -13.41 -17.96 -21.20
CA ILE A 78 -14.34 -16.94 -21.73
C ILE A 78 -14.98 -17.42 -23.03
N ALA A 79 -14.19 -18.00 -23.94
CA ALA A 79 -14.71 -18.53 -25.19
C ALA A 79 -15.69 -19.71 -24.95
N TRP A 80 -15.40 -20.60 -24.00
CA TRP A 80 -16.35 -21.63 -23.56
C TRP A 80 -17.65 -21.01 -23.08
N GLY A 81 -17.59 -20.09 -22.10
CA GLY A 81 -18.78 -19.42 -21.58
C GLY A 81 -19.52 -18.61 -22.65
N LYS A 82 -18.80 -18.12 -23.67
CA LYS A 82 -19.38 -17.27 -24.70
C LYS A 82 -20.02 -18.05 -25.86
N TYR A 83 -19.48 -19.19 -26.23
CA TYR A 83 -19.85 -19.87 -27.47
C TYR A 83 -20.39 -21.30 -27.29
N LEU A 84 -20.09 -21.95 -26.15
CA LEU A 84 -20.60 -23.29 -25.83
C LEU A 84 -21.75 -23.28 -24.82
N MET A 85 -21.83 -22.25 -23.95
CA MET A 85 -22.89 -22.17 -22.96
C MET A 85 -24.19 -21.62 -23.54
N PRO A 86 -25.34 -22.23 -23.22
CA PRO A 86 -26.64 -21.72 -23.65
C PRO A 86 -26.92 -20.33 -23.07
N ARG A 87 -27.38 -19.43 -23.93
CA ARG A 87 -27.90 -18.11 -23.53
C ARG A 87 -29.40 -18.11 -23.69
N GLY A 88 -30.11 -18.40 -22.60
CA GLY A 88 -31.54 -18.17 -22.53
C GLY A 88 -31.83 -16.77 -21.98
N PRO A 89 -32.95 -16.14 -22.36
CA PRO A 89 -33.57 -15.13 -21.51
C PRO A 89 -34.06 -15.82 -20.23
N PHE A 90 -33.19 -15.93 -19.22
CA PHE A 90 -33.58 -16.38 -17.89
C PHE A 90 -34.24 -15.18 -17.19
N VAL A 91 -35.57 -15.17 -17.14
CA VAL A 91 -36.33 -14.21 -16.36
C VAL A 91 -36.63 -14.84 -15.01
N GLU A 92 -35.92 -14.39 -13.99
CA GLU A 92 -36.25 -14.69 -12.60
C GLU A 92 -37.09 -13.53 -12.05
N GLU A 93 -38.31 -13.80 -11.62
CA GLU A 93 -39.13 -12.78 -10.97
C GLU A 93 -38.48 -12.36 -9.65
N ARG A 94 -38.16 -11.07 -9.54
CA ARG A 94 -37.56 -10.54 -8.31
C ARG A 94 -38.61 -10.53 -7.21
N HIS A 95 -38.42 -11.40 -6.21
CA HIS A 95 -39.21 -11.33 -4.99
C HIS A 95 -39.12 -9.91 -4.39
N PRO A 96 -40.24 -9.31 -3.98
CA PRO A 96 -40.20 -8.04 -3.26
C PRO A 96 -39.40 -8.26 -1.96
N LEU A 97 -38.41 -7.40 -1.73
CA LEU A 97 -37.57 -7.44 -0.52
C LEU A 97 -38.29 -6.86 0.72
N ALA A 98 -39.49 -6.33 0.54
CA ALA A 98 -40.31 -5.84 1.63
C ALA A 98 -41.07 -7.02 2.25
N ASN A 99 -40.80 -7.31 3.52
CA ASN A 99 -41.58 -8.26 4.29
C ASN A 99 -42.97 -7.70 4.54
N ASP A 100 -43.97 -8.58 4.58
CA ASP A 100 -45.33 -8.21 4.96
C ASP A 100 -45.37 -7.66 6.39
N GLU A 101 -46.30 -6.74 6.66
CA GLU A 101 -46.39 -6.09 7.97
C GLU A 101 -46.62 -7.10 9.10
N ALA A 102 -47.39 -8.17 8.83
CA ALA A 102 -47.60 -9.28 9.76
C ALA A 102 -46.29 -10.03 10.09
N GLU A 103 -45.37 -10.18 9.14
CA GLU A 103 -44.07 -10.81 9.39
C GLU A 103 -43.13 -9.89 10.19
N ARG A 104 -43.20 -8.58 9.93
CA ARG A 104 -42.44 -7.58 10.69
C ARG A 104 -42.90 -7.50 12.14
N GLU A 105 -44.21 -7.48 12.37
CA GLU A 105 -44.82 -7.51 13.69
C GLU A 105 -44.56 -8.84 14.41
N GLY A 106 -44.62 -9.96 13.67
CA GLY A 106 -44.26 -11.29 14.16
C GLY A 106 -42.81 -11.36 14.64
N LEU A 107 -41.86 -10.85 13.84
CA LEU A 107 -40.45 -10.80 14.24
C LEU A 107 -40.24 -9.87 15.44
N ALA A 108 -40.85 -8.69 15.44
CA ALA A 108 -40.75 -7.73 16.53
C ALA A 108 -41.27 -8.32 17.85
N SER A 109 -42.42 -8.99 17.84
CA SER A 109 -42.97 -9.64 19.03
C SER A 109 -42.08 -10.78 19.53
N VAL A 110 -41.55 -11.63 18.65
CA VAL A 110 -40.62 -12.70 19.03
C VAL A 110 -39.33 -12.13 19.65
N VAL A 111 -38.76 -11.07 19.09
CA VAL A 111 -37.55 -10.41 19.63
C VAL A 111 -37.83 -9.78 21.01
N MET A 112 -38.99 -9.13 21.17
CA MET A 112 -39.36 -8.50 22.44
C MET A 112 -39.68 -9.52 23.53
N ASP A 113 -40.45 -10.56 23.21
CA ASP A 113 -40.87 -11.57 24.16
C ASP A 113 -39.73 -12.47 24.61
N ARG A 114 -38.80 -12.82 23.70
CA ARG A 114 -37.68 -13.70 24.03
C ARG A 114 -36.44 -12.95 24.53
N GLY A 115 -36.11 -11.82 23.92
CA GLY A 115 -34.87 -11.09 24.20
C GLY A 115 -35.04 -9.99 25.24
N ALA A 116 -35.91 -9.02 24.93
CA ALA A 116 -36.04 -7.81 25.75
C ALA A 116 -36.69 -8.08 27.11
N SER A 117 -37.66 -9.00 27.16
CA SER A 117 -38.39 -9.32 28.39
C SER A 117 -37.48 -9.89 29.49
N VAL A 118 -36.49 -10.70 29.12
CA VAL A 118 -35.55 -11.36 30.06
C VAL A 118 -34.60 -10.34 30.67
N ILE A 119 -34.06 -9.43 29.85
CA ILE A 119 -33.16 -8.37 30.29
C ILE A 119 -33.91 -7.37 31.18
N LYS A 120 -35.13 -6.96 30.78
CA LYS A 120 -35.96 -6.02 31.55
C LYS A 120 -36.36 -6.57 32.93
N ARG A 121 -36.58 -7.88 33.04
CA ARG A 121 -36.90 -8.55 34.32
C ARG A 121 -35.69 -8.72 35.25
N ARG A 122 -34.45 -8.55 34.76
CA ARG A 122 -33.21 -8.76 35.53
C ARG A 122 -32.27 -7.56 35.40
N PRO A 123 -32.65 -6.37 35.92
CA PRO A 123 -31.93 -5.12 35.69
C PRO A 123 -30.49 -5.13 36.24
N LEU A 124 -30.24 -5.87 37.32
CA LEU A 124 -28.89 -6.01 37.89
C LEU A 124 -27.94 -6.77 36.95
N LEU A 125 -28.38 -7.89 36.37
CA LEU A 125 -27.57 -8.66 35.42
C LEU A 125 -27.38 -7.91 34.09
N GLY A 126 -28.42 -7.21 33.61
CA GLY A 126 -28.32 -6.34 32.44
C GLY A 126 -27.35 -5.17 32.65
N GLY A 127 -27.38 -4.56 33.84
CA GLY A 127 -26.45 -3.50 34.23
C GLY A 127 -25.00 -3.98 34.34
N LEU A 128 -24.78 -5.16 34.92
CA LEU A 128 -23.44 -5.79 34.99
C LEU A 128 -22.90 -6.16 33.60
N LEU A 129 -23.75 -6.71 32.73
CA LEU A 129 -23.37 -7.02 31.34
C LEU A 129 -23.01 -5.75 30.56
N GLY A 130 -23.85 -4.71 30.63
CA GLY A 130 -23.59 -3.43 29.97
C GLY A 130 -22.34 -2.73 30.52
N GLY A 131 -22.16 -2.73 31.84
CA GLY A 131 -20.97 -2.18 32.49
C GLY A 131 -19.70 -2.97 32.11
N GLY A 132 -19.77 -4.30 32.12
CA GLY A 132 -18.68 -5.18 31.71
C GLY A 132 -18.27 -4.99 30.25
N MET A 133 -19.23 -4.92 29.33
CA MET A 133 -18.97 -4.62 27.91
C MET A 133 -18.41 -3.20 27.72
N GLY A 134 -18.89 -2.22 28.49
CA GLY A 134 -18.38 -0.85 28.45
C GLY A 134 -16.91 -0.76 28.89
N ILE A 135 -16.58 -1.35 30.04
CA ILE A 135 -15.19 -1.41 30.54
C ILE A 135 -14.31 -2.18 29.55
N PHE A 136 -14.77 -3.34 29.06
CA PHE A 136 -14.04 -4.12 28.06
C PHE A 136 -13.78 -3.31 26.79
N GLY A 137 -14.77 -2.59 26.26
CA GLY A 137 -14.61 -1.74 25.08
C GLY A 137 -13.57 -0.63 25.26
N ILE A 138 -13.60 0.06 26.40
CA ILE A 138 -12.62 1.11 26.74
C ILE A 138 -11.22 0.51 26.87
N VAL A 139 -11.09 -0.61 27.58
CA VAL A 139 -9.80 -1.27 27.80
C VAL A 139 -9.24 -1.85 26.50
N ALA A 140 -10.08 -2.41 25.63
CA ALA A 140 -9.67 -2.92 24.32
C ALA A 140 -9.19 -1.80 23.38
N MET A 141 -9.72 -0.58 23.51
CA MET A 141 -9.29 0.59 22.74
C MET A 141 -7.90 1.09 23.16
N PHE A 142 -7.55 0.93 24.44
CA PHE A 142 -6.32 1.50 25.00
C PHE A 142 -5.03 0.97 24.33
N PRO A 143 -4.84 -0.34 24.09
CA PRO A 143 -3.72 -0.86 23.32
C PRO A 143 -3.62 -0.27 21.91
N LEU A 144 -4.75 -0.07 21.22
CA LEU A 144 -4.74 0.50 19.87
C LEU A 144 -4.18 1.93 19.87
N LEU A 145 -4.64 2.76 20.80
CA LEU A 145 -4.15 4.13 20.95
C LEU A 145 -2.69 4.19 21.42
N ARG A 146 -2.29 3.29 22.34
CA ARG A 146 -0.93 3.23 22.89
C ARG A 146 0.08 2.65 21.90
N SER A 147 -0.36 1.79 20.98
CA SER A 147 0.51 1.12 20.00
C SER A 147 0.85 1.98 18.79
N LEU A 148 0.27 3.18 18.66
CA LEU A 148 0.61 4.17 17.62
C LEU A 148 2.00 4.82 17.79
N GLY A 149 2.78 4.35 18.77
CA GLY A 149 4.17 4.74 18.95
C GLY A 149 4.41 5.67 20.16
N PRO A 150 5.67 5.91 20.50
CA PRO A 150 6.03 6.80 21.59
C PRO A 150 5.63 8.24 21.24
N LEU A 151 5.04 8.96 22.20
CA LEU A 151 4.80 10.39 22.07
C LEU A 151 6.13 11.11 21.81
N PRO A 152 6.20 12.05 20.83
CA PRO A 152 7.41 12.81 20.56
C PRO A 152 7.67 13.77 21.73
N LYS A 153 8.46 13.33 22.71
CA LYS A 153 8.82 14.08 23.93
C LYS A 153 9.87 15.16 23.64
N GLY A 154 9.58 16.07 22.71
CA GLY A 154 10.48 17.18 22.35
C GLY A 154 11.77 16.78 21.64
N THR A 155 11.91 15.51 21.24
CA THR A 155 13.09 14.98 20.53
C THR A 155 13.37 15.66 19.19
N LEU A 156 12.38 16.36 18.63
CA LEU A 156 12.44 17.15 17.40
C LEU A 156 13.24 18.46 17.55
N PHE A 157 13.36 18.99 18.78
CA PHE A 157 14.00 20.29 19.03
C PHE A 157 15.46 20.19 19.50
N HIS A 158 15.98 18.97 19.58
CA HIS A 158 17.32 18.71 20.05
C HIS A 158 18.08 17.90 19.01
N THR A 159 19.29 18.36 18.71
CA THR A 159 20.32 17.63 17.99
C THR A 159 21.41 17.21 18.99
N ASP A 160 22.31 16.34 18.58
CA ASP A 160 23.43 15.92 19.43
C ASP A 160 24.64 16.87 19.28
N TRP A 161 24.52 17.90 18.42
CA TRP A 161 25.46 19.01 18.29
C TRP A 161 25.57 19.82 19.58
N ARG A 162 26.80 19.98 20.08
CA ARG A 162 27.12 20.81 21.25
C ARG A 162 28.28 21.75 20.94
N LYS A 163 28.38 22.84 21.71
CA LYS A 163 29.53 23.74 21.62
C LYS A 163 30.82 22.97 21.95
N GLY A 164 31.76 22.93 21.00
CA GLY A 164 33.01 22.20 21.14
C GLY A 164 33.00 20.78 20.55
N SER A 165 31.90 20.33 19.95
CA SER A 165 31.86 19.06 19.20
C SER A 165 32.82 19.12 18.01
N TYR A 166 33.62 18.06 17.84
CA TYR A 166 34.44 17.87 16.64
C TYR A 166 33.58 17.39 15.46
N LEU A 167 33.93 17.84 14.26
CA LEU A 167 33.32 17.42 13.00
C LEU A 167 33.98 16.11 12.56
N VAL A 168 33.19 15.06 12.38
CA VAL A 168 33.66 13.77 11.84
C VAL A 168 32.94 13.43 10.55
N ASP A 169 33.60 12.69 9.65
CA ASP A 169 32.97 12.12 8.46
C ASP A 169 32.13 10.88 8.79
N GLN A 170 31.56 10.25 7.75
CA GLN A 170 30.77 9.00 7.89
C GLN A 170 31.56 7.82 8.46
N THR A 171 32.89 7.88 8.42
CA THR A 171 33.77 6.83 8.95
C THR A 171 34.25 7.13 10.37
N GLY A 172 33.85 8.26 10.96
CA GLY A 172 34.30 8.73 12.26
C GLY A 172 35.65 9.45 12.23
N ARG A 173 36.22 9.69 11.05
CA ARG A 173 37.47 10.45 10.93
C ARG A 173 37.18 11.93 11.16
N ARG A 174 37.95 12.55 12.07
CA ARG A 174 37.89 13.99 12.31
C ARG A 174 38.31 14.78 11.07
N ILE A 175 37.52 15.78 10.73
CA ILE A 175 37.79 16.71 9.64
C ILE A 175 38.73 17.80 10.14
N HIS A 176 39.85 17.95 9.45
CA HIS A 176 40.83 19.01 9.70
C HIS A 176 40.72 20.14 8.67
N GLU A 177 41.26 21.29 9.02
CA GLU A 177 41.43 22.40 8.09
C GLU A 177 42.34 21.94 6.93
N GLY A 178 41.86 22.10 5.70
CA GLY A 178 42.55 21.65 4.49
C GLY A 178 42.08 20.31 3.90
N ASP A 179 41.27 19.52 4.63
CA ASP A 179 40.70 18.26 4.09
C ASP A 179 39.69 18.49 2.96
N LEU A 180 39.14 19.71 2.85
CA LEU A 180 38.10 20.10 1.89
C LEU A 180 38.62 21.20 0.97
N ALA A 181 38.63 20.93 -0.34
CA ALA A 181 38.99 21.91 -1.37
C ALA A 181 37.95 23.03 -1.48
N VAL A 182 38.35 24.21 -1.96
CA VAL A 182 37.41 25.31 -2.19
C VAL A 182 36.37 24.91 -3.23
N GLY A 183 35.08 25.11 -2.89
CA GLY A 183 33.94 24.70 -3.70
C GLY A 183 33.48 23.27 -3.49
N SER A 184 34.07 22.53 -2.55
CA SER A 184 33.63 21.17 -2.22
C SER A 184 32.82 21.11 -0.94
N ILE A 185 32.03 20.04 -0.81
CA ILE A 185 31.19 19.75 0.34
C ILE A 185 31.47 18.37 0.90
N VAL A 186 31.26 18.20 2.20
CA VAL A 186 31.31 16.90 2.87
C VAL A 186 30.20 16.81 3.90
N THR A 187 29.62 15.62 4.07
CA THR A 187 28.64 15.37 5.14
C THR A 187 29.40 15.04 6.42
N VAL A 188 29.07 15.77 7.49
CA VAL A 188 29.70 15.65 8.81
C VAL A 188 28.67 15.44 9.91
N PHE A 189 29.16 14.84 10.99
CA PHE A 189 28.42 14.51 12.21
C PHE A 189 29.18 15.04 13.43
N PRO A 190 28.52 15.21 14.58
CA PRO A 190 29.23 15.39 15.83
C PRO A 190 29.93 14.08 16.21
N GLU A 191 31.17 14.17 16.65
CA GLU A 191 31.97 13.01 17.04
C GLU A 191 31.23 12.05 17.99
N GLY A 192 31.14 10.78 17.60
CA GLY A 192 30.54 9.70 18.38
C GLY A 192 29.08 9.42 18.07
N THR A 193 28.44 10.18 17.16
CA THR A 193 27.05 9.92 16.73
C THR A 193 26.91 9.48 15.29
N GLU A 194 28.00 9.44 14.52
CA GLU A 194 28.00 9.10 13.10
C GLU A 194 27.46 7.70 12.80
N ASN A 195 27.61 6.75 13.73
CA ASN A 195 27.11 5.38 13.58
C ASN A 195 25.76 5.14 14.28
N THR A 196 25.11 6.19 14.77
CA THR A 196 23.84 6.08 15.48
C THR A 196 22.66 6.41 14.57
N ASP A 197 21.53 5.70 14.74
CA ASP A 197 20.31 5.97 13.97
C ASP A 197 19.84 7.42 14.11
N ARG A 198 19.99 7.97 15.33
CA ARG A 198 19.64 9.36 15.62
C ARG A 198 20.58 10.35 14.92
N GLY A 199 21.89 10.13 14.97
CA GLY A 199 22.85 10.98 14.27
C GLY A 199 22.63 10.97 12.75
N GLN A 200 22.32 9.79 12.19
CA GLN A 200 21.94 9.65 10.80
C GLN A 200 20.60 10.30 10.45
N ALA A 201 19.69 10.44 11.42
CA ALA A 201 18.39 11.05 11.19
C ALA A 201 18.38 12.58 11.33
N VAL A 202 19.00 13.14 12.38
CA VAL A 202 18.83 14.57 12.74
C VAL A 202 20.11 15.40 12.72
N ASP A 203 21.28 14.78 12.84
CA ASP A 203 22.53 15.53 13.02
C ASP A 203 23.32 15.74 11.73
N GLN A 204 22.87 15.12 10.62
CA GLN A 204 23.50 15.26 9.31
C GLN A 204 23.68 16.74 8.93
N THR A 205 24.93 17.15 8.80
CA THR A 205 25.30 18.52 8.46
C THR A 205 26.16 18.51 7.22
N VAL A 206 25.92 19.42 6.29
CA VAL A 206 26.79 19.65 5.14
C VAL A 206 27.79 20.74 5.52
N LEU A 207 29.06 20.38 5.55
CA LEU A 207 30.18 21.32 5.64
C LEU A 207 30.56 21.74 4.22
N ILE A 208 30.56 23.05 3.99
CA ILE A 208 30.86 23.66 2.69
C ILE A 208 32.09 24.54 2.84
N ARG A 209 33.07 24.36 1.94
CA ARG A 209 34.20 25.28 1.80
C ARG A 209 33.89 26.28 0.69
N LEU A 210 33.49 27.50 1.04
CA LEU A 210 33.02 28.49 0.05
C LEU A 210 34.15 29.15 -0.73
N SER A 211 35.06 29.84 -0.04
CA SER A 211 36.15 30.59 -0.65
C SER A 211 37.26 30.86 0.37
N ASN A 212 38.38 31.42 -0.09
CA ASN A 212 39.44 31.95 0.78
C ASN A 212 39.24 33.45 1.08
N GLU A 213 38.16 34.05 0.58
CA GLU A 213 37.86 35.48 0.69
C GLU A 213 36.66 35.73 1.62
N ASN A 214 36.47 36.98 2.04
CA ASN A 214 35.33 37.34 2.88
C ASN A 214 34.03 37.30 2.08
N TYR A 215 33.00 36.64 2.63
CA TYR A 215 31.66 36.57 2.06
C TYR A 215 30.65 37.24 2.99
N VAL A 216 29.56 37.73 2.40
CA VAL A 216 28.50 38.41 3.15
C VAL A 216 27.60 37.36 3.79
N THR A 217 27.46 37.44 5.11
CA THR A 217 26.50 36.64 5.88
C THR A 217 25.31 37.49 6.34
N GLN A 218 24.22 36.83 6.74
CA GLN A 218 23.09 37.48 7.42
C GLN A 218 23.54 38.22 8.69
N LYS A 219 22.82 39.30 9.04
CA LYS A 219 23.09 40.10 10.25
C LYS A 219 23.10 39.21 11.49
N GLY A 220 24.17 39.31 12.31
CA GLY A 220 24.37 38.47 13.50
C GLY A 220 25.09 37.15 13.27
N ARG A 221 25.42 36.77 12.03
CA ARG A 221 26.17 35.55 11.68
C ARG A 221 27.56 35.83 11.10
N ALA A 222 28.08 37.04 11.27
CA ALA A 222 29.36 37.48 10.72
C ALA A 222 30.55 36.58 11.15
N THR A 223 30.45 35.90 12.28
CA THR A 223 31.48 35.01 12.83
C THR A 223 31.23 33.52 12.58
N TRP A 224 30.13 33.14 11.93
CA TRP A 224 29.73 31.73 11.73
C TRP A 224 30.47 31.05 10.58
N GLY A 225 31.38 31.78 9.95
CA GLY A 225 32.05 31.42 8.72
C GLY A 225 33.58 31.32 8.81
N PRO A 226 34.16 30.75 9.87
CA PRO A 226 35.60 30.86 10.11
C PRO A 226 36.40 30.31 8.94
N LYS A 227 37.40 31.09 8.52
CA LYS A 227 38.37 30.76 7.46
C LYS A 227 37.77 30.48 6.09
N GLY A 228 36.45 30.56 5.85
CA GLY A 228 35.82 30.10 4.59
C GLY A 228 34.95 28.85 4.69
N TYR A 229 34.76 28.31 5.90
CA TYR A 229 33.90 27.15 6.15
C TYR A 229 32.53 27.58 6.67
N VAL A 230 31.47 27.02 6.10
CA VAL A 230 30.10 27.15 6.60
C VAL A 230 29.48 25.77 6.76
N ALA A 231 28.61 25.64 7.76
CA ALA A 231 27.91 24.39 8.05
C ALA A 231 26.41 24.65 8.03
N TYR A 232 25.68 23.82 7.29
CA TYR A 232 24.22 23.86 7.21
C TYR A 232 23.65 22.47 7.46
N SER A 233 22.43 22.41 8.02
CA SER A 233 21.72 21.14 8.11
C SER A 233 21.59 20.52 6.71
N LYS A 234 21.87 19.22 6.61
CA LYS A 234 21.62 18.45 5.39
C LYS A 234 20.12 18.20 5.19
N LEU A 235 19.32 18.32 6.23
CA LEU A 235 17.88 18.12 6.17
C LEU A 235 17.18 19.37 5.66
N CYS A 236 16.36 19.21 4.61
CA CYS A 236 15.54 20.30 4.13
C CYS A 236 14.47 20.67 5.17
N THR A 237 14.21 21.98 5.31
CA THR A 237 13.22 22.50 6.27
C THR A 237 11.77 22.27 5.86
N HIS A 238 11.54 21.77 4.64
CA HIS A 238 10.20 21.49 4.12
C HIS A 238 9.67 20.15 4.64
N LEU A 239 10.35 19.05 4.27
CA LEU A 239 9.91 17.68 4.56
C LEU A 239 11.05 16.78 5.05
N GLY A 240 12.23 17.33 5.37
CA GLY A 240 13.36 16.57 5.92
C GLY A 240 14.15 15.72 4.92
N CYS A 241 13.97 15.93 3.60
CA CYS A 241 14.79 15.23 2.61
C CYS A 241 16.27 15.64 2.73
N PRO A 242 17.22 14.70 2.61
CA PRO A 242 18.65 15.01 2.66
C PRO A 242 19.09 15.71 1.37
N VAL A 243 19.61 16.93 1.52
CA VAL A 243 20.16 17.76 0.44
C VAL A 243 21.65 17.42 0.28
N GLY A 244 21.96 16.49 -0.61
CA GLY A 244 23.32 16.01 -0.86
C GLY A 244 24.03 16.62 -2.08
N LEU A 245 23.31 17.34 -2.93
CA LEU A 245 23.86 17.95 -4.14
C LEU A 245 24.26 19.40 -3.86
N TYR A 246 25.45 19.77 -4.30
CA TYR A 246 25.97 21.13 -4.21
C TYR A 246 26.45 21.58 -5.58
N GLU A 247 25.89 22.68 -6.05
CA GLU A 247 26.29 23.33 -7.29
C GLU A 247 27.23 24.49 -6.95
N GLN A 248 28.49 24.39 -7.37
CA GLN A 248 29.50 25.40 -7.06
C GLN A 248 29.33 26.66 -7.92
N GLN A 249 28.92 26.49 -9.19
CA GLN A 249 28.66 27.59 -10.11
C GLN A 249 27.15 27.74 -10.27
N LEU A 250 26.60 28.82 -9.73
CA LEU A 250 25.24 29.21 -10.11
C LEU A 250 25.23 29.42 -11.61
N GLN A 251 24.47 28.61 -12.36
CA GLN A 251 24.30 28.82 -13.80
C GLN A 251 23.89 30.29 -14.03
N PRO A 252 24.73 31.12 -14.70
CA PRO A 252 24.30 32.45 -15.09
C PRO A 252 23.30 32.26 -16.22
N GLY A 253 22.00 32.46 -15.95
CA GLY A 253 21.03 32.19 -17.01
C GLY A 253 19.55 32.39 -16.73
N PHE A 254 19.11 32.54 -15.48
CA PHE A 254 17.68 32.75 -15.23
C PHE A 254 17.33 34.17 -14.78
N TRP A 255 18.14 34.79 -13.91
CA TRP A 255 17.81 36.09 -13.31
C TRP A 255 18.31 37.32 -14.09
N GLU A 256 19.14 37.14 -15.12
CA GLU A 256 19.65 38.25 -15.96
C GLU A 256 18.75 38.52 -17.19
N ARG A 257 17.61 37.84 -17.32
CA ARG A 257 16.66 37.99 -18.45
C ARG A 257 15.30 38.61 -18.10
N SER A 258 15.14 39.19 -16.91
CA SER A 258 13.92 39.89 -16.48
C SER A 258 14.20 41.31 -16.03
#